data_AF-A0A5K0UVG0-F1
#
_entry.id   AF-A0A5K0UVG0-F1
#
_cell.length_a   1.000
_cell.length_b   1.000
_cell.length_c   1.000
_cell.angle_alpha   90.00
_cell.angle_beta   90.00
_cell.angle_gamma   90.00
#
_symmetry.space_group_name_H-M   'P 1'
#
loop_
_entity.id
_entity.type
_entity.pdbx_description
1 polymer ?
#
loop_
_entity_poly.entity_id
_entity_poly.type
_entity_poly.pdbx_seq_one_letter_code
_entity_poly.pdbx_strand_id
1 'polypeptide(L)'
;MGTLVFALGKAFAVKGPLFLISVLVLVGVHGYPVEDLIHRLPGQPKVGFRQFGGYVTVDKKAGRSLFYYFVEAEEHADHSPLTLWLNG
;
A
#
# COMPACT_ATOMS: atom_id res chain seq x y z
N MET A 1 -19.37 -35.33 -46.29
CA MET A 1 -19.13 -36.04 -45.02
C MET A 1 -17.81 -35.54 -44.46
N GLY A 2 -17.66 -34.91 -43.31
CA GLY A 2 -18.54 -34.40 -42.25
C GLY A 2 -17.61 -33.54 -41.38
N THR A 3 -17.94 -32.27 -41.12
CA THR A 3 -18.49 -31.83 -39.83
C THR A 3 -17.73 -32.37 -38.61
N LEU A 4 -16.41 -32.13 -38.46
CA LEU A 4 -15.75 -32.39 -37.17
C LEU A 4 -14.36 -31.73 -36.98
N VAL A 5 -14.21 -30.41 -37.22
CA VAL A 5 -13.11 -29.65 -36.59
C VAL A 5 -13.56 -28.22 -36.23
N PHE A 6 -14.72 -28.11 -35.57
CA PHE A 6 -15.10 -26.93 -34.81
C PHE A 6 -15.03 -27.28 -33.33
N ALA A 7 -13.84 -27.14 -32.72
CA ALA A 7 -13.64 -26.91 -31.27
C ALA A 7 -12.15 -27.02 -30.92
N LEU A 8 -11.32 -26.09 -31.41
CA LEU A 8 -10.09 -25.77 -30.68
C LEU A 8 -10.35 -24.48 -29.90
N GLY A 9 -10.07 -24.55 -28.61
CA GLY A 9 -10.64 -23.73 -27.55
C GLY A 9 -10.67 -22.24 -27.87
N LYS A 10 -11.80 -21.62 -27.55
CA LYS A 10 -11.89 -20.18 -27.35
C LYS A 10 -10.79 -19.81 -26.36
N ALA A 11 -9.72 -19.18 -26.85
CA ALA A 11 -8.86 -18.39 -25.99
C ALA A 11 -9.80 -17.43 -25.27
N PHE A 12 -9.90 -17.56 -23.95
CA PHE A 12 -10.62 -16.59 -23.13
C PHE A 12 -9.92 -15.24 -23.37
N ALA A 13 -10.44 -14.47 -24.32
CA ALA A 13 -10.07 -13.08 -24.48
C ALA A 13 -10.57 -12.39 -23.21
N VAL A 14 -9.68 -12.28 -22.22
CA VAL A 14 -9.93 -11.49 -21.03
C VAL A 14 -10.19 -10.08 -21.53
N LYS A 15 -11.46 -9.65 -21.45
CA LYS A 15 -11.90 -8.34 -21.96
C LYS A 15 -11.00 -7.28 -21.33
N GLY A 16 -10.39 -6.40 -22.14
CA GLY A 16 -9.37 -5.42 -21.74
C GLY A 16 -9.42 -4.88 -20.29
N PRO A 17 -10.59 -4.43 -19.75
CA PRO A 17 -10.66 -3.97 -18.36
C PRO A 17 -10.40 -5.06 -17.31
N LEU A 18 -10.82 -6.31 -17.53
CA LEU A 18 -10.53 -7.43 -16.63
C LEU A 18 -9.05 -7.81 -16.64
N PHE A 19 -8.37 -7.65 -17.79
CA PHE A 19 -6.93 -7.88 -17.90
C PHE A 19 -6.17 -6.81 -17.12
N LEU A 20 -6.56 -5.54 -17.27
CA LEU A 20 -6.01 -4.43 -16.48
C LEU A 20 -6.22 -4.61 -14.98
N ILE A 21 -7.42 -5.02 -14.55
CA ILE A 21 -7.67 -5.33 -13.12
C ILE A 21 -6.78 -6.49 -12.67
N SER A 22 -6.64 -7.55 -13.47
CA SER A 22 -5.77 -8.68 -13.12
C SER A 22 -4.29 -8.28 -13.00
N VAL A 23 -3.82 -7.37 -13.87
CA VAL A 23 -2.45 -6.82 -13.82
C VAL A 23 -2.27 -5.93 -12.60
N LEU A 24 -3.25 -5.08 -12.26
CA LEU A 24 -3.20 -4.25 -11.05
C LEU A 24 -3.17 -5.09 -9.77
N VAL A 25 -3.93 -6.18 -9.72
CA VAL A 25 -3.89 -7.14 -8.61
C VAL A 25 -2.53 -7.84 -8.51
N LEU A 26 -1.90 -8.17 -9.65
CA LEU A 26 -0.58 -8.80 -9.68
C LEU A 26 0.57 -7.84 -9.32
N VAL A 27 0.46 -6.55 -9.64
CA VAL A 27 1.53 -5.56 -9.41
C VAL A 27 1.61 -5.09 -7.96
N GLY A 28 0.56 -5.30 -7.16
CA GLY A 28 0.53 -4.94 -5.74
C GLY A 28 0.47 -3.42 -5.53
N VAL A 29 -0.59 -2.97 -4.87
CA VAL A 29 -0.74 -1.56 -4.47
C VAL A 29 -0.36 -1.43 -3.00
N HIS A 30 0.57 -0.53 -2.69
CA HIS A 30 0.91 -0.20 -1.31
C HIS A 30 -0.16 0.71 -0.72
N GLY A 31 -0.72 0.33 0.44
CA GLY A 31 -1.74 1.11 1.15
C GLY A 31 -1.20 2.23 2.03
N TYR A 32 0.05 2.66 1.83
CA TYR A 32 0.74 3.64 2.66
C TYR A 32 1.63 4.56 1.81
N PRO A 33 1.92 5.79 2.27
CA PRO A 33 2.87 6.68 1.60
C PRO A 33 4.27 6.09 1.68
N VAL A 34 4.80 5.64 0.54
CA VAL A 34 6.12 5.00 0.45
C VAL A 34 7.23 6.02 0.70
N GLU A 35 6.98 7.28 0.33
CA GLU A 35 7.85 8.44 0.55
C GLU A 35 8.10 8.74 2.03
N ASP A 36 7.15 8.39 2.91
CA ASP A 36 7.25 8.65 4.34
C ASP A 36 7.96 7.49 5.07
N LEU A 37 8.27 6.37 4.39
CA LEU A 37 8.89 5.21 5.00
C LEU A 37 10.32 5.53 5.46
N ILE A 38 10.59 5.36 6.76
CA ILE A 38 11.91 5.55 7.35
C ILE A 38 12.62 4.19 7.39
N HIS A 39 13.59 4.00 6.50
CA HIS A 39 14.37 2.76 6.44
C HIS A 39 15.24 2.53 7.70
N ARG A 40 15.87 3.59 8.21
CA ARG A 40 16.71 3.52 9.41
C ARG A 40 16.95 4.91 9.98
N LEU A 41 16.84 5.05 11.30
CA LEU A 41 17.24 6.27 12.00
C LEU A 41 18.72 6.25 12.40
N PRO A 42 19.40 7.40 12.49
CA PRO A 42 20.75 7.48 13.02
C PRO A 42 20.83 6.89 14.43
N GLY A 43 21.78 5.98 14.67
CA GLY A 43 21.94 5.32 15.97
C GLY A 43 20.91 4.24 16.30
N GLN A 44 19.95 3.96 15.41
CA GLN A 44 18.92 2.97 15.66
C GLN A 44 19.49 1.53 15.64
N PRO A 45 19.19 0.70 16.65
CA PRO A 45 19.41 -0.74 16.58
C PRO A 45 18.54 -1.36 15.48
N LYS A 46 18.76 -2.63 15.15
CA LYS A 46 17.89 -3.33 14.21
C LYS A 46 16.50 -3.49 14.83
N VAL A 47 15.48 -3.02 14.12
CA VAL A 47 14.07 -3.12 14.52
C VAL A 47 13.29 -3.94 13.48
N GLY A 48 12.24 -4.64 13.93
CA GLY A 48 11.37 -5.46 13.08
C GLY A 48 10.14 -4.74 12.54
N PHE A 49 9.76 -3.61 13.15
CA PHE A 49 8.60 -2.81 12.75
C PHE A 49 8.91 -1.80 11.65
N ARG A 50 7.89 -1.41 10.88
CA ARG A 50 7.98 -0.26 9.97
C ARG A 50 7.71 1.03 10.73
N GLN A 51 8.35 2.09 10.27
CA GLN A 51 8.26 3.42 10.86
C GLN A 51 8.17 4.45 9.72
N PHE A 52 7.41 5.49 9.96
CA PHE A 52 7.04 6.48 8.97
C PHE A 52 7.16 7.89 9.56
N GLY A 53 7.61 8.84 8.75
CA GLY A 53 7.67 10.25 9.14
C GLY A 53 7.33 11.13 7.96
N GLY A 54 6.36 12.01 8.15
CA GLY A 54 5.83 12.84 7.08
C GLY A 54 5.01 14.00 7.58
N TYR A 55 4.35 14.68 6.65
CA TYR A 55 3.51 15.85 6.94
C TYR A 55 2.08 15.62 6.46
N VAL A 56 1.12 15.91 7.33
CA VAL A 56 -0.30 15.97 6.98
C VAL A 56 -0.72 17.43 6.91
N THR A 57 -1.15 17.88 5.72
CA THR A 57 -1.71 19.22 5.56
C THR A 57 -3.07 19.31 6.22
N VAL A 58 -3.19 20.16 7.23
CA VAL A 58 -4.43 20.38 8.00
C VAL A 58 -5.19 21.62 7.54
N ASP A 59 -4.51 22.57 6.91
CA ASP A 59 -5.14 23.76 6.33
C ASP A 59 -4.38 24.19 5.07
N LYS A 60 -4.97 23.89 3.91
CA LYS A 60 -4.37 24.22 2.61
C LYS A 60 -4.30 25.72 2.36
N LYS A 61 -5.28 26.50 2.85
CA LYS A 61 -5.34 27.95 2.59
C LYS A 61 -4.32 28.71 3.43
N ALA A 62 -4.16 28.29 4.69
CA ALA A 62 -3.16 28.86 5.59
C ALA A 62 -1.75 28.23 5.41
N GLY A 63 -1.60 27.21 4.54
CA GLY A 63 -0.33 26.52 4.34
C GLY A 63 0.14 25.73 5.58
N ARG A 64 -0.79 25.26 6.40
CA ARG A 64 -0.49 24.60 7.69
C ARG A 64 -0.43 23.09 7.53
N SER A 65 0.66 22.50 8.00
CA SER A 65 0.86 21.06 8.06
C SER A 65 1.33 20.64 9.44
N LEU A 66 0.94 19.44 9.86
CA LEU A 66 1.44 18.80 11.07
C LEU A 66 2.43 17.71 10.68
N PHE A 67 3.59 17.71 11.33
CA PHE A 67 4.50 16.58 11.25
C PHE A 67 3.94 15.42 12.07
N TYR A 68 4.11 14.20 11.58
CA TYR A 68 3.82 12.97 12.32
C TYR A 68 5.00 12.02 12.28
N TYR A 69 5.15 11.23 13.33
CA TYR A 69 6.03 10.07 13.39
C TYR A 69 5.20 8.86 13.84
N PHE A 70 5.06 7.87 12.97
CA PHE A 70 4.25 6.68 13.20
C PHE A 70 5.12 5.44 13.19
N VAL A 71 4.90 4.54 14.14
CA VAL A 71 5.54 3.22 14.20
C VAL A 71 4.45 2.16 14.25
N GLU A 72 4.61 1.11 13.46
CA GLU A 72 3.71 -0.04 13.52
C GLU A 72 3.97 -0.86 14.79
N ALA A 73 2.97 -1.64 15.21
CA ALA A 73 3.20 -2.65 16.23
C ALA A 73 4.21 -3.69 15.74
N GLU A 74 5.03 -4.21 16.64
CA GLU A 74 6.08 -5.18 16.29
C GLU A 74 5.51 -6.53 15.86
N GLU A 75 4.38 -6.93 16.46
CA GLU A 75 3.65 -8.14 16.11
C GLU A 75 2.21 -7.79 15.71
N HIS A 76 1.69 -8.48 14.69
CA HIS A 76 0.30 -8.34 14.23
C HIS A 76 -0.15 -6.88 14.02
N ALA A 77 0.67 -6.08 13.31
CA ALA A 77 0.43 -4.66 13.07
C ALA A 77 -0.93 -4.35 12.45
N ASP A 78 -1.43 -5.25 11.59
CA ASP A 78 -2.71 -5.16 10.91
C ASP A 78 -3.93 -5.38 11.82
N HIS A 79 -3.73 -6.01 12.99
CA HIS A 79 -4.77 -6.28 13.99
C HIS A 79 -4.60 -5.45 15.28
N SER A 80 -3.51 -4.71 15.38
CA SER A 80 -3.20 -3.89 16.54
C SER A 80 -3.98 -2.57 16.53
N PRO A 81 -4.44 -2.07 17.70
CA PRO A 81 -5.13 -0.80 17.77
C PRO A 81 -4.20 0.38 17.46
N LEU A 82 -4.75 1.46 16.91
CA LEU A 82 -4.04 2.72 16.70
C LEU A 82 -4.08 3.58 17.97
N THR A 83 -2.90 3.98 18.46
CA THR A 83 -2.79 4.94 19.57
C THR A 83 -2.23 6.26 19.08
N LEU A 84 -2.88 7.37 19.46
CA LEU A 84 -2.39 8.73 19.20
C LEU A 84 -1.80 9.32 20.48
N TRP A 85 -0.52 9.72 20.41
CA TRP A 85 0.17 10.39 21.50
C TRP A 85 0.29 11.90 21.20
N LEU A 86 -0.22 12.74 22.09
CA LEU A 86 -0.14 14.20 22.00
C LEU A 86 0.57 14.75 23.25
N ASN A 87 1.62 15.53 23.05
CA ASN A 87 2.29 16.26 24.13
C ASN A 87 1.60 17.62 24.37
N GLY A 88 1.80 18.20 25.56
CA GLY A 88 1.29 19.52 25.95
C GLY A 88 2.23 20.23 26.92
#